data_AF-A0A944PML2-F1
#
_entry.id   AF-A0A944PML2-F1
#
_cell.length_a   1.000
_cell.length_b   1.000
_cell.length_c   1.000
_cell.angle_alpha   90.00
_cell.angle_beta   90.00
_cell.angle_gamma   90.00
#
_symmetry.space_group_name_H-M   'P 1'
#
loop_
_entity.id
_entity.type
_entity.pdbx_description
1 polymer ?
#
loop_
_entity_poly.entity_id
_entity_poly.type
_entity_poly.pdbx_seq_one_letter_code
_entity_poly.pdbx_strand_id
1 'polypeptide(L)'
;MSDLHGLLKAHVDNGSVPGAVGLVARGEDVEVAAAGSLDTAGTAPMARDSLFRIASLTKPVTAAATMMLIEDGLLSLVLWPGGFAGARRP
;
A
#
# COMPACT_ATOMS: atom_id res chain seq x y z
N MET A 1 -17.86 -20.17 3.72
CA MET A 1 -16.92 -19.07 4.01
C MET A 1 -16.39 -18.59 2.68
N SER A 2 -16.49 -17.30 2.35
CA SER A 2 -15.93 -16.78 1.10
C SER A 2 -14.41 -16.77 1.24
N ASP A 3 -13.71 -17.38 0.28
CA ASP A 3 -12.28 -17.16 0.09
C ASP A 3 -12.02 -15.73 -0.43
N LEU A 4 -10.75 -15.31 -0.45
CA LEU A 4 -10.38 -13.96 -0.86
C LEU A 4 -10.81 -13.67 -2.29
N HIS A 5 -10.69 -14.65 -3.19
CA HIS A 5 -11.14 -14.52 -4.57
C HIS A 5 -12.63 -14.23 -4.67
N GLY A 6 -13.48 -14.95 -3.93
CA GLY A 6 -14.93 -14.73 -3.87
C GLY A 6 -15.30 -13.32 -3.38
N LEU A 7 -14.57 -12.80 -2.40
CA LEU A 7 -14.76 -11.43 -1.91
C LEU A 7 -14.42 -10.37 -2.96
N LEU A 8 -13.30 -10.54 -3.66
CA LEU A 8 -12.89 -9.63 -4.73
C LEU A 8 -13.87 -9.71 -5.91
N LYS A 9 -14.26 -10.93 -6.30
CA LYS A 9 -15.22 -11.15 -7.38
C LYS A 9 -16.57 -10.49 -7.10
N ALA A 10 -17.06 -10.53 -5.86
CA ALA A 10 -18.31 -9.85 -5.50
C ALA A 10 -18.24 -8.31 -5.74
N HIS A 11 -17.09 -7.68 -5.49
CA HIS A 11 -16.89 -6.24 -5.74
C HIS A 11 -16.70 -5.90 -7.22
N VAL A 12 -16.19 -6.85 -8.01
CA VAL A 12 -16.13 -6.71 -9.46
C VAL A 12 -17.53 -6.87 -10.06
N ASP A 13 -18.25 -7.92 -9.68
CA ASP A 13 -19.58 -8.26 -10.20
C ASP A 13 -20.62 -7.17 -9.88
N ASN A 14 -20.49 -6.49 -8.74
CA ASN A 14 -21.37 -5.38 -8.35
C ASN A 14 -20.94 -4.02 -8.94
N GLY A 15 -19.85 -3.98 -9.71
CA GLY A 15 -19.36 -2.78 -10.40
C GLY A 15 -18.64 -1.77 -9.52
N SER A 16 -18.28 -2.10 -8.27
CA SER A 16 -17.54 -1.18 -7.38
C SER A 16 -16.14 -0.87 -7.90
N VAL A 17 -15.49 -1.86 -8.54
CA VAL A 17 -14.17 -1.74 -9.16
C VAL A 17 -14.12 -2.57 -10.45
N PRO A 18 -13.34 -2.15 -11.47
CA PRO A 18 -13.15 -2.95 -12.68
C PRO A 18 -12.38 -4.25 -12.42
N GLY A 19 -11.49 -4.23 -11.43
CA GLY A 19 -10.70 -5.37 -11.01
C GLY A 19 -9.95 -5.07 -9.72
N ALA A 20 -9.48 -6.11 -9.03
CA ALA A 20 -8.76 -6.00 -7.77
C ALA A 20 -7.77 -7.15 -7.60
N VAL A 21 -6.71 -6.87 -6.82
CA VAL A 21 -5.78 -7.87 -6.29
C VAL A 21 -5.82 -7.77 -4.78
N GLY A 22 -5.94 -8.90 -4.10
CA GLY A 22 -5.88 -9.01 -2.65
C GLY A 22 -4.75 -9.92 -2.22
N LEU A 23 -4.11 -9.59 -1.10
CA LEU A 23 -3.13 -10.43 -0.42
C LEU A 23 -3.39 -10.40 1.09
N VAL A 24 -3.44 -11.57 1.72
CA VAL A 24 -3.50 -11.73 3.17
C VAL A 24 -2.39 -12.68 3.60
N ALA A 25 -1.58 -12.27 4.58
CA ALA A 25 -0.48 -13.07 5.11
C ALA A 25 -0.56 -13.16 6.64
N ARG A 26 -0.40 -14.37 7.19
CA ARG A 26 -0.33 -14.66 8.62
C ARG A 26 0.72 -15.74 8.87
N GLY A 27 1.92 -15.33 9.29
CA GLY A 27 3.05 -16.26 9.38
C GLY A 27 3.36 -16.82 7.98
N GLU A 28 3.36 -18.14 7.86
CA GLU A 28 3.58 -18.85 6.59
C GLU A 28 2.32 -18.96 5.72
N ASP A 29 1.13 -18.69 6.27
CA ASP A 29 -0.13 -18.75 5.53
C ASP A 29 -0.29 -17.49 4.67
N VAL A 30 -0.19 -17.62 3.36
CA VAL A 30 -0.32 -16.52 2.39
C VAL A 30 -1.37 -16.85 1.35
N GLU A 31 -2.40 -16.02 1.25
CA GLU A 31 -3.43 -16.08 0.22
C GLU A 31 -3.30 -14.87 -0.71
N VAL A 32 -3.31 -15.10 -2.02
CA VAL A 32 -3.31 -14.05 -3.04
C VAL A 32 -4.36 -14.37 -4.09
N ALA A 33 -5.20 -13.39 -4.42
CA ALA A 33 -6.22 -13.53 -5.45
C ALA A 33 -6.28 -12.28 -6.32
N ALA A 34 -6.63 -12.47 -7.59
CA ALA A 34 -6.92 -11.40 -8.54
C ALA A 34 -8.27 -11.68 -9.19
N ALA A 35 -9.06 -10.63 -9.42
CA ALA A 35 -10.36 -10.72 -10.10
C ALA A 35 -10.59 -9.49 -10.98
N GLY A 36 -11.34 -9.66 -12.06
CA GLY A 36 -11.74 -8.58 -12.96
C GLY A 36 -10.67 -8.17 -13.98
N SER A 37 -10.70 -6.90 -14.37
CA SER A 37 -9.92 -6.31 -15.46
C SER A 37 -9.08 -5.14 -14.99
N LEU A 38 -7.99 -4.86 -15.71
CA LEU A 38 -7.12 -3.68 -15.50
C LEU A 38 -7.86 -2.35 -15.66
N ASP A 39 -8.90 -2.34 -16.49
CA ASP A 39 -9.73 -1.17 -16.75
C ASP A 39 -11.20 -1.53 -16.92
N THR A 40 -12.03 -0.49 -17.01
CA THR A 40 -13.48 -0.60 -17.19
C THR A 40 -13.89 -1.11 -18.57
N ALA A 41 -13.00 -1.03 -19.57
CA ALA A 41 -13.27 -1.49 -20.93
C ALA A 41 -12.99 -2.99 -21.11
N GLY A 42 -12.39 -3.65 -20.12
CA GLY A 42 -12.09 -5.07 -20.20
C GLY A 42 -10.87 -5.38 -21.07
N THR A 43 -9.93 -4.44 -21.23
CA THR A 43 -8.85 -4.61 -22.24
C THR A 43 -7.89 -5.73 -21.89
N ALA A 44 -7.71 -6.02 -20.59
CA ALA A 44 -6.80 -7.04 -20.11
C ALA A 44 -7.22 -7.53 -18.70
N PRO A 45 -7.01 -8.82 -18.39
CA PRO A 45 -7.34 -9.38 -17.08
C PRO A 45 -6.46 -8.78 -15.98
N MET A 46 -7.01 -8.68 -14.78
CA MET A 46 -6.24 -8.33 -13.58
C MET A 46 -5.27 -9.48 -13.24
N ALA A 47 -4.01 -9.15 -12.95
CA ALA A 47 -2.97 -10.09 -12.57
C ALA A 47 -2.33 -9.69 -11.23
N ARG A 48 -1.69 -10.63 -10.55
CA ARG A 48 -1.03 -10.40 -9.25
C ARG A 48 0.01 -9.28 -9.29
N ASP A 49 0.71 -9.15 -10.40
CA ASP A 49 1.81 -8.22 -10.66
C ASP A 49 1.37 -6.96 -11.43
N SER A 50 0.06 -6.75 -11.60
CA SER A 50 -0.49 -5.51 -12.15
C SER A 50 0.00 -4.29 -11.36
N LEU A 51 0.31 -3.21 -12.08
CA LEU A 51 0.79 -1.98 -11.46
C LEU A 51 -0.37 -1.12 -10.93
N PHE A 52 -0.24 -0.69 -9.68
CA PHE A 52 -1.20 0.21 -9.02
C PHE A 52 -0.53 1.48 -8.52
N ARG A 53 -1.27 2.58 -8.55
CA ARG A 53 -0.88 3.81 -7.83
C ARG A 53 -1.35 3.68 -6.39
N ILE A 54 -0.41 3.45 -5.47
CA ILE A 54 -0.72 3.20 -4.05
C ILE A 54 -1.01 4.48 -3.23
N ALA A 55 -0.84 5.67 -3.83
CA ALA A 55 -1.15 6.97 -3.27
C ALA A 55 -0.60 7.16 -1.83
N SER A 56 -1.48 7.43 -0.86
CA SER A 56 -1.06 7.70 0.52
C SER A 56 -0.42 6.51 1.25
N LEU A 57 -0.46 5.28 0.69
CA LEU A 57 0.31 4.15 1.22
C LEU A 57 1.84 4.37 1.14
N THR A 58 2.31 5.40 0.43
CA THR A 58 3.70 5.84 0.54
C THR A 58 4.04 6.37 1.94
N LYS A 59 3.07 6.93 2.69
CA LYS A 59 3.32 7.50 4.03
C LYS A 59 3.93 6.51 5.03
N PRO A 60 3.38 5.30 5.24
CA PRO A 60 4.01 4.33 6.15
C PRO A 60 5.43 3.94 5.70
N VAL A 61 5.71 3.89 4.39
CA VAL A 61 7.07 3.65 3.89
C VAL A 61 8.01 4.80 4.26
N THR A 62 7.58 6.04 4.03
CA THR A 62 8.34 7.24 4.42
C THR A 62 8.51 7.33 5.93
N ALA A 63 7.49 7.00 6.71
CA ALA A 63 7.56 6.98 8.16
C ALA A 63 8.57 5.95 8.66
N ALA A 64 8.55 4.71 8.14
CA ALA A 64 9.54 3.69 8.47
C ALA A 64 10.97 4.16 8.13
N ALA A 65 11.17 4.75 6.95
CA ALA A 65 12.46 5.34 6.56
C ALA A 65 12.89 6.46 7.52
N THR A 66 11.96 7.30 7.95
CA THR A 66 12.22 8.39 8.91
C THR A 66 12.61 7.83 10.27
N MET A 67 11.94 6.79 10.75
CA MET A 67 12.25 6.13 12.02
C MET A 67 13.63 5.46 12.00
N MET A 68 14.01 4.81 10.90
CA MET A 68 15.37 4.27 10.73
C MET A 68 16.44 5.38 10.86
N LEU A 69 16.21 6.55 10.26
CA LEU A 69 17.12 7.70 10.41
C LEU A 69 17.15 8.27 11.83
N ILE A 70 16.05 8.17 12.58
CA ILE A 70 16.01 8.55 14.00
C ILE A 70 16.82 7.56 14.84
N GLU A 71 16.69 6.26 14.59
CA GLU A 71 17.48 5.21 15.25
C GLU A 71 18.98 5.39 15.00
N ASP A 72 19.35 5.79 13.78
CA ASP A 72 20.74 6.13 13.41
C ASP A 72 21.22 7.48 13.97
N GLY A 73 20.35 8.24 14.66
CA GLY A 73 20.67 9.56 15.22
C GLY A 73 20.81 10.68 14.17
N LEU A 74 20.41 10.43 12.92
CA LEU A 74 20.49 11.37 11.80
C LEU A 74 19.29 12.32 11.74
N LEU A 75 18.17 11.95 12.34
CA LEU A 75 16.97 12.77 12.51
C LEU A 75 16.49 12.76 13.96
N SER A 76 15.71 13.76 14.34
CA SER A 76 15.03 13.81 15.64
C SER A 76 13.52 13.92 15.42
N LEU A 77 12.75 13.14 16.18
CA LEU A 77 11.29 13.13 16.10
C LEU A 77 10.65 14.33 16.82
N VAL A 78 11.33 14.89 17.81
CA VAL A 78 10.77 15.96 18.63
C VAL A 78 10.81 17.29 17.87
N LEU A 79 9.74 18.06 18.04
CA LEU A 79 9.72 19.45 17.62
C LEU A 79 10.87 20.19 18.30
N TRP A 80 11.74 20.79 17.49
CA TRP A 80 12.70 21.76 17.95
C TRP A 80 11.97 22.84 18.79
N PRO A 81 12.50 23.26 19.96
CA PRO A 81 11.87 24.28 20.79
C PRO A 81 11.57 25.61 20.06
N GLY A 82 12.19 25.85 18.91
CA GLY A 82 12.01 27.04 18.06
C GLY A 82 11.33 26.81 16.70
N GLY A 83 10.70 25.66 16.44
CA GLY A 83 10.07 25.38 15.13
C GLY A 83 11.04 25.01 14.00
N PHE A 84 10.49 24.66 12.82
CA PHE A 84 11.23 24.15 11.66
C PHE A 84 12.12 25.24 11.02
N ALA A 85 13.30 25.50 11.62
CA ALA A 85 14.36 26.28 11.00
C ALA A 85 15.36 25.31 10.35
N GLY A 86 15.15 25.05 9.06
CA GLY A 86 16.13 24.34 8.25
C GLY A 86 17.43 25.13 8.21
N ALA A 87 18.46 24.62 8.88
CA ALA A 87 19.86 24.64 8.48
C ALA A 87 20.73 24.17 9.64
N ARG A 88 21.55 23.14 9.38
CA ARG A 88 22.77 22.76 10.12
C ARG A 88 23.44 23.98 10.76
N ARG A 89 24.06 23.82 11.95
CA ARG A 89 25.52 23.98 12.25
C ARG A 89 25.80 23.68 13.75
N PRO A 90 27.07 23.48 14.16
CA PRO A 90 28.13 22.62 13.61
C PRO A 90 28.22 21.27 14.36
#